data_AF-A0A8X7WHX8-F1
#
_entry.id   AF-A0A8X7WHX8-F1
#
_cell.length_a   1.000
_cell.length_b   1.000
_cell.length_c   1.000
_cell.angle_alpha   90.00
_cell.angle_beta   90.00
_cell.angle_gamma   90.00
#
_symmetry.space_group_name_H-M   'P 1'
#
loop_
_entity.id
_entity.type
_entity.pdbx_description
1 polymer ?
#
loop_
_entity_poly.entity_id
_entity_poly.type
_entity_poly.pdbx_seq_one_letter_code
_entity_poly.pdbx_strand_id
1 'polypeptide(L)'
;MGNCELESVMQLISNIPTSIISKQSMHHGVVATALNAIKNKCMFVVFYKPRSSQFLVNFDKFVDGVNKKFSIVSKFSMKFEGKYLNEIRYYGTIVGVRDFSTLLIGRIQNGEV
;
A
#
# COMPACT_ATOMS: atom_id res chain seq x y z
N MET A 1 -33.45 -6.63 -20.48
CA MET A 1 -33.44 -6.71 -19.00
C MET A 1 -32.39 -7.75 -18.67
N GLY A 2 -31.18 -7.45 -18.24
CA GLY A 2 -30.64 -6.32 -17.49
C GLY A 2 -29.48 -6.98 -16.75
N ASN A 3 -28.26 -6.75 -17.22
CA ASN A 3 -27.07 -7.41 -16.69
C ASN A 3 -26.92 -6.99 -15.24
N CYS A 4 -27.05 -7.94 -14.31
CA CYS A 4 -26.84 -7.69 -12.89
C CYS A 4 -25.36 -7.37 -12.68
N GLU A 5 -25.02 -6.08 -12.74
CA GLU A 5 -23.78 -5.55 -12.23
C GLU A 5 -23.62 -6.05 -10.79
N LEU A 6 -22.62 -6.89 -10.57
CA LEU A 6 -22.10 -7.20 -9.25
C LEU A 6 -21.36 -5.96 -8.72
N GLU A 7 -22.11 -4.89 -8.43
CA GLU A 7 -21.64 -3.89 -7.48
C GLU A 7 -21.58 -4.59 -6.11
N SER A 8 -20.41 -5.10 -5.77
CA SER A 8 -20.10 -5.48 -4.41
C SER A 8 -20.06 -4.20 -3.57
N VAL A 9 -21.22 -3.80 -3.05
CA VAL A 9 -21.37 -2.78 -2.00
C VAL A 9 -20.37 -3.11 -0.89
N MET A 10 -19.75 -2.09 -0.27
CA MET A 10 -18.85 -2.17 0.88
C MET A 10 -19.46 -2.96 2.06
N GLN A 11 -19.61 -4.26 1.92
CA GLN A 11 -19.79 -5.15 3.03
C GLN A 11 -18.39 -5.46 3.52
N LEU A 12 -18.13 -5.09 4.77
CA LEU A 12 -17.06 -5.64 5.57
C LEU A 12 -17.35 -7.14 5.80
N ILE A 13 -17.45 -7.93 4.73
CA ILE A 13 -17.30 -9.37 4.82
C ILE A 13 -15.82 -9.52 5.16
N SER A 14 -15.53 -9.53 6.45
CA SER A 14 -14.36 -10.22 6.95
C SER A 14 -14.52 -11.66 6.48
N ASN A 15 -13.97 -11.96 5.31
CA ASN A 15 -13.59 -13.31 4.96
C ASN A 15 -12.55 -13.68 6.02
N ILE A 16 -13.02 -14.14 7.18
CA ILE A 16 -12.20 -14.64 8.27
C ILE A 16 -11.39 -15.74 7.61
N PRO A 17 -10.08 -15.56 7.41
CA PRO A 17 -9.28 -16.62 6.82
C PRO A 17 -9.45 -17.83 7.73
N THR A 18 -9.84 -18.97 7.17
CA THR A 18 -9.84 -20.24 7.88
C THR A 18 -8.46 -20.39 8.50
N SER A 19 -8.36 -20.36 9.83
CA SER A 19 -7.09 -20.17 10.53
C SER A 19 -6.24 -21.46 10.45
N ILE A 20 -5.49 -21.61 9.36
CA ILE A 20 -4.56 -22.74 9.16
C ILE A 20 -3.23 -22.46 9.88
N ILE A 21 -2.81 -21.20 9.99
CA ILE A 21 -1.61 -20.76 10.72
C ILE A 21 -1.85 -19.40 11.39
N SER A 22 -1.07 -19.09 12.44
CA SER A 22 -1.16 -17.81 13.14
C SER A 22 -0.70 -16.63 12.26
N LYS A 23 -1.21 -15.43 12.53
CA LYS A 23 -0.77 -14.19 11.87
C LYS A 23 0.75 -13.99 11.98
N GLN A 24 1.32 -14.23 13.16
CA GLN A 24 2.75 -14.09 13.41
C GLN A 24 3.57 -15.07 12.55
N SER A 25 3.14 -16.33 12.47
CA SER A 25 3.74 -17.33 11.60
C SER A 25 3.70 -16.91 10.12
N MET A 26 2.60 -16.31 9.69
CA MET A 26 2.47 -15.79 8.32
C MET A 26 3.48 -14.66 8.04
N HIS A 27 3.66 -13.71 8.97
CA HIS A 27 4.65 -12.65 8.83
C HIS A 27 6.08 -13.20 8.72
N HIS A 28 6.45 -14.15 9.59
CA HIS A 28 7.76 -14.81 9.49
C HIS A 28 7.92 -15.59 8.18
N GLY A 29 6.87 -16.29 7.75
CA GLY A 29 6.87 -17.08 6.51
C GLY A 29 7.15 -16.24 5.27
N VAL A 30 6.56 -15.04 5.17
CA VAL A 30 6.81 -14.12 4.05
C VAL A 30 8.28 -13.70 4.00
N VAL A 31 8.86 -13.29 5.13
CA VAL A 31 10.26 -12.86 5.21
C VAL A 31 11.22 -14.02 4.91
N ALA A 32 10.98 -15.19 5.49
CA ALA A 32 11.80 -16.37 5.27
C ALA A 32 11.79 -16.81 3.79
N THR A 33 10.60 -16.80 3.16
CA THR A 33 10.44 -17.16 1.75
C THR A 33 11.16 -16.18 0.83
N ALA A 34 11.00 -14.87 1.05
CA ALA A 34 11.69 -13.85 0.27
C ALA A 34 13.22 -13.96 0.41
N LEU A 35 13.71 -14.15 1.63
CA LEU A 35 15.15 -14.33 1.89
C LEU A 35 15.69 -15.58 1.19
N ASN A 36 14.96 -16.69 1.24
CA ASN A 36 15.32 -17.92 0.57
C ASN A 36 15.37 -17.75 -0.96
N ALA A 37 14.37 -17.08 -1.53
CA ALA A 37 14.30 -16.76 -2.96
C ALA A 37 15.50 -15.94 -3.43
N ILE A 38 15.90 -14.92 -2.65
CA ILE A 38 17.10 -14.10 -2.94
C ILE A 38 18.37 -14.95 -2.88
N LYS A 39 18.56 -15.72 -1.79
CA LYS A 39 19.77 -16.53 -1.57
C LYS A 39 19.96 -17.58 -2.67
N ASN A 40 18.88 -18.24 -3.07
CA ASN A 40 18.92 -19.35 -4.04
C ASN A 40 18.60 -18.90 -5.47
N LYS A 41 18.38 -17.60 -5.70
CA LYS A 41 18.00 -17.02 -6.99
C LYS A 41 16.79 -17.73 -7.62
N CYS A 42 15.78 -18.04 -6.82
CA CYS A 42 14.56 -18.69 -7.28
C CYS A 42 13.34 -17.77 -7.17
N MET A 43 12.27 -18.13 -7.87
CA MET A 43 11.01 -17.39 -7.84
C MET A 43 10.19 -17.75 -6.59
N PHE A 44 9.36 -16.83 -6.16
CA PHE A 44 8.33 -17.06 -5.16
C PHE A 44 7.05 -16.33 -5.56
N VAL A 45 5.92 -16.77 -5.01
CA VAL A 45 4.59 -16.24 -5.36
C VAL A 45 4.09 -15.39 -4.20
N VAL A 46 3.48 -14.25 -4.53
CA VAL A 46 2.80 -13.37 -3.57
C VAL A 46 1.36 -13.14 -3.99
N PHE A 47 0.45 -13.12 -3.02
CA PHE A 47 -0.92 -12.70 -3.25
C PHE A 47 -1.04 -11.19 -3.08
N TYR A 48 -1.34 -10.49 -4.18
CA TYR A 48 -1.50 -9.04 -4.19
C TYR A 48 -2.98 -8.65 -4.08
N LYS A 49 -3.32 -7.81 -3.09
CA LYS A 49 -4.65 -7.21 -2.92
C LYS A 49 -4.54 -5.69 -3.11
N PRO A 50 -4.81 -5.16 -4.32
CA PRO A 50 -4.55 -3.75 -4.66
C PRO A 50 -5.22 -2.73 -3.72
N ARG A 51 -6.41 -3.07 -3.19
CA ARG A 51 -7.19 -2.20 -2.30
C ARG A 51 -6.69 -2.19 -0.84
N SER A 52 -5.82 -3.12 -0.45
CA SER A 52 -5.36 -3.25 0.93
C SER A 52 -3.98 -2.63 1.17
N SER A 53 -3.04 -2.80 0.24
CA SER A 53 -1.71 -2.20 0.31
C SER A 53 -0.99 -2.27 -1.03
N GLN A 54 -0.29 -1.21 -1.40
CA GLN A 54 0.54 -1.13 -2.60
C GLN A 54 2.00 -1.39 -2.22
N PHE A 55 2.44 -2.65 -2.29
CA PHE A 55 3.83 -3.04 -1.99
C PHE A 55 4.62 -3.48 -3.23
N LEU A 56 3.95 -3.64 -4.39
CA LEU A 56 4.58 -3.97 -5.66
C LEU A 56 4.69 -2.71 -6.51
N VAL A 57 5.92 -2.29 -6.82
CA VAL A 57 6.21 -1.08 -7.60
C VAL A 57 7.09 -1.47 -8.78
N ASN A 58 6.79 -0.95 -9.97
CA ASN A 58 7.65 -1.12 -11.15
C ASN A 58 9.03 -0.47 -10.87
N PHE A 59 10.10 -1.15 -11.29
CA PHE A 59 11.47 -0.70 -11.07
C PHE A 59 11.74 0.72 -11.58
N ASP A 60 11.28 1.07 -12.79
CA ASP A 60 11.52 2.40 -13.37
C ASP A 60 10.86 3.49 -12.53
N LYS A 61 9.61 3.25 -12.10
CA LYS A 61 8.89 4.16 -11.20
C LYS A 61 9.57 4.31 -9.85
N PHE A 62 10.17 3.23 -9.34
CA PHE A 62 10.93 3.26 -8.10
C PHE A 62 12.19 4.12 -8.25
N VAL A 63 12.97 3.90 -9.32
CA VAL A 63 14.19 4.67 -9.60
C VAL A 63 13.86 6.16 -9.80
N ASP A 64 12.82 6.48 -10.56
CA ASP A 64 12.34 7.86 -10.74
C ASP A 64 11.94 8.50 -9.40
N GLY A 65 11.24 7.75 -8.55
CA GLY A 65 10.82 8.20 -7.23
C GLY A 65 12.00 8.47 -6.29
N VAL A 66 13.01 7.61 -6.28
CA VAL A 66 14.22 7.77 -5.46
C VAL A 66 15.08 8.93 -5.95
N ASN A 67 15.19 9.11 -7.27
CA ASN A 67 15.93 10.22 -7.86
C ASN A 67 15.27 11.58 -7.65
N LYS A 68 13.96 11.59 -7.38
CA LYS A 68 13.23 12.80 -7.01
C LYS A 68 13.65 13.24 -5.61
N LYS A 69 14.37 14.36 -5.54
CA LYS A 69 14.81 14.98 -4.29
C LYS A 69 13.62 15.61 -3.55
N PHE A 70 12.96 14.82 -2.71
CA PHE A 70 11.93 15.33 -1.80
C PHE A 70 12.59 16.04 -0.61
N SER A 71 12.18 17.28 -0.36
CA SER A 71 12.63 18.07 0.79
C SER A 71 11.43 18.54 1.62
N ILE A 72 11.69 19.03 2.83
CA ILE A 72 10.72 19.83 3.57
C ILE A 72 10.24 20.99 2.66
N VAL A 73 8.95 21.33 2.74
CA VAL A 73 8.25 22.32 1.91
C VAL A 73 7.95 21.87 0.47
N SER A 74 8.46 20.72 0.01
CA SER A 74 8.10 20.18 -1.30
C SER A 74 6.58 19.93 -1.38
N LYS A 75 5.94 20.45 -2.43
CA LYS A 75 4.53 20.19 -2.72
C LYS A 75 4.39 18.85 -3.41
N PHE A 76 3.37 18.08 -3.05
CA PHE A 76 3.04 16.81 -3.69
C PHE A 76 1.55 16.73 -3.99
N SER A 77 1.21 15.85 -4.92
CA SER A 77 -0.17 15.47 -5.18
C SER A 77 -0.30 13.95 -5.16
N MET A 78 -1.34 13.43 -4.53
CA MET A 78 -1.61 12.00 -4.45
C MET A 78 -3.02 11.69 -4.93
N LYS A 79 -3.16 10.59 -5.65
CA LYS A 79 -4.42 10.12 -6.21
C LYS A 79 -5.06 9.12 -5.25
N PHE A 80 -6.36 9.23 -5.06
CA PHE A 80 -7.17 8.33 -4.23
C PHE A 80 -8.44 7.94 -4.99
N GLU A 81 -8.92 6.73 -4.75
CA GLU A 81 -10.21 6.26 -5.25
C GLU A 81 -11.32 6.87 -4.39
N GLY A 82 -12.21 7.65 -5.01
CA GLY A 82 -13.37 8.23 -4.36
C GLY A 82 -14.54 7.26 -4.26
N LYS A 83 -15.60 7.67 -3.55
CA LYS A 83 -16.80 6.85 -3.27
C LYS A 83 -17.46 6.26 -4.53
N TYR A 84 -17.31 6.92 -5.67
CA TYR A 84 -17.92 6.53 -6.95
C TYR A 84 -16.88 6.03 -7.96
N LEU A 85 -15.80 5.39 -7.48
CA LEU A 85 -14.68 4.90 -8.29
C LEU A 85 -13.98 5.99 -9.13
N ASN A 86 -14.20 7.25 -8.77
CA ASN A 86 -13.57 8.39 -9.43
C ASN A 86 -12.17 8.65 -8.84
N GLU A 87 -11.24 9.10 -9.68
CA GLU A 87 -9.91 9.50 -9.21
C GLU A 87 -9.99 10.89 -8.58
N ILE A 88 -9.74 10.99 -7.27
CA ILE A 88 -9.64 12.25 -6.53
C ILE A 88 -8.16 12.56 -6.29
N ARG A 89 -7.74 13.79 -6.60
CA ARG A 89 -6.38 14.25 -6.36
C ARG A 89 -6.33 15.17 -5.13
N TYR A 90 -5.56 14.75 -4.14
CA TYR A 90 -5.25 15.54 -2.96
C TYR A 90 -3.87 16.17 -3.11
N TYR A 91 -3.72 17.39 -2.60
CA TYR A 91 -2.46 18.11 -2.59
C TYR A 91 -1.97 18.29 -1.16
N GLY A 92 -0.66 18.25 -0.95
CA GLY A 92 -0.05 18.44 0.35
C GLY A 92 1.35 18.99 0.27
N THR A 93 1.90 19.32 1.43
CA THR A 93 3.27 19.82 1.59
C THR A 93 4.03 18.89 2.52
N ILE A 94 5.25 18.52 2.15
CA ILE A 94 6.10 17.68 3.00
C ILE A 94 6.57 18.50 4.20
N VAL A 95 6.22 18.06 5.41
CA VAL A 95 6.60 18.73 6.67
C VAL A 95 7.86 18.14 7.31
N GLY A 96 8.33 16.99 6.82
CA GLY A 96 9.50 16.30 7.36
C GLY A 96 9.92 15.14 6.45
N VAL A 97 11.23 14.85 6.44
CA VAL A 97 11.81 13.69 5.76
C VAL A 97 12.59 12.89 6.79
N ARG A 98 12.23 11.63 6.97
CA ARG A 98 12.87 10.70 7.92
C ARG A 98 12.68 9.27 7.45
N ASP A 99 13.53 8.38 7.93
CA ASP A 99 13.32 6.95 7.74
C ASP A 99 12.00 6.53 8.37
N PHE A 100 11.28 5.65 7.66
CA PHE A 100 10.02 5.13 8.16
C PHE A 100 10.30 4.18 9.32
N SER A 101 9.97 4.60 10.53
CA SER A 101 9.86 3.70 11.68
C SER A 101 8.40 3.31 11.87
N THR A 102 8.13 2.03 12.11
CA THR A 102 6.78 1.48 12.31
C THR A 102 6.04 2.13 13.48
N LEU A 103 6.75 2.82 14.37
CA LEU A 103 6.24 3.52 15.55
C LEU A 103 5.85 4.99 15.30
N LEU A 104 6.21 5.56 14.13
CA LEU A 104 5.98 6.97 13.82
C LEU A 104 5.13 7.14 12.55
N ILE A 105 3.94 6.52 12.53
CA ILE A 105 2.93 6.85 11.51
C ILE A 105 2.50 8.30 11.73
N GLY A 106 2.80 9.16 10.74
CA GLY A 106 2.53 10.60 10.82
C GLY A 106 1.05 10.90 11.06
N ARG A 107 0.77 11.78 12.03
CA ARG A 107 -0.55 12.37 12.20
C ARG A 107 -0.80 13.30 11.02
N ILE A 108 -1.79 13.00 10.18
CA ILE A 108 -2.35 14.00 9.28
C ILE A 108 -3.12 14.96 10.19
N GLN A 109 -2.53 16.13 10.48
CA GLN A 109 -3.31 17.23 11.05
C GLN A 109 -4.12 17.81 9.90
N ASN A 110 -5.43 17.61 9.96
CA ASN A 110 -6.35 18.43 9.18
C ASN A 110 -6.16 19.86 9.70
N GLY A 111 -5.60 20.73 8.86
CA GLY A 111 -5.41 22.13 9.20
C GLY A 111 -6.76 22.81 9.34
N GLU A 112 -7.20 23.00 10.58
CA GLU A 112 -8.08 24.09 10.95
C GLU A 112 -7.19 25.33 11.15
N VAL A 113 -7.43 26.36 10.34
CA VAL A 113 -7.29 27.75 10.78
C VAL A 113 -8.70 28.31 10.82
#